data_AF-A0A6L7N7V7-F1
#
_entry.id   AF-A0A6L7N7V7-F1
#
_cell.length_a   1.000
_cell.length_b   1.000
_cell.length_c   1.000
_cell.angle_alpha   90.00
_cell.angle_beta   90.00
_cell.angle_gamma   90.00
#
_symmetry.space_group_name_H-M   'P 1'
#
loop_
_entity.id
_entity.type
_entity.pdbx_description
1 polymer ?
#
loop_
_entity_poly.entity_id
_entity_poly.type
_entity_poly.pdbx_seq_one_letter_code
_entity_poly.pdbx_strand_id
1 'polypeptide(L)'
;MSETDRPIREFFSRVAGRDPELLRRIAQTPAFTLDDARWRFTLPDLHAFLQRHSEPVASMDYRTFRKQIYRCPVNADLAPFGCRLVIADNRGKTDRSVYALEWSAGAAGH
;
A
#
# COMPACT_ATOMS: atom_id res chain seq x y z
N MET A 1 20.22 -4.88 -0.95
CA MET A 1 18.77 -5.11 -0.80
C MET A 1 18.50 -5.12 0.70
N SER A 2 17.70 -4.20 1.23
CA SER A 2 17.46 -4.11 2.69
C SER A 2 16.32 -5.06 3.07
N GLU A 3 16.57 -6.02 3.97
CA GLU A 3 15.57 -6.99 4.48
C GLU A 3 14.30 -6.34 5.03
N THR A 4 14.39 -5.07 5.43
CA THR A 4 13.33 -4.34 6.11
C THR A 4 12.15 -3.96 5.21
N ASP A 5 12.34 -3.87 3.89
CA ASP A 5 11.31 -3.49 2.92
C ASP A 5 10.49 -4.68 2.39
N ARG A 6 10.99 -5.90 2.61
CA ARG A 6 10.32 -7.15 2.24
C ARG A 6 8.86 -7.25 2.73
N PRO A 7 8.51 -6.99 4.01
CA PRO A 7 7.14 -7.10 4.47
C PRO A 7 6.20 -6.09 3.79
N ILE A 8 6.71 -4.90 3.46
CA ILE A 8 5.94 -3.86 2.76
C ILE A 8 5.63 -4.33 1.34
N ARG A 9 6.63 -4.84 0.62
CA ARG A 9 6.46 -5.39 -0.74
C ARG A 9 5.49 -6.56 -0.77
N GLU A 10 5.67 -7.54 0.11
CA GLU A 10 4.78 -8.71 0.20
C GLU A 10 3.34 -8.31 0.49
N PHE A 11 3.14 -7.33 1.37
CA PHE A 11 1.83 -6.77 1.64
C PHE A 11 1.20 -6.16 0.38
N PHE A 12 1.90 -5.27 -0.31
CA PHE A 12 1.39 -4.66 -1.54
C PHE A 12 1.13 -5.68 -2.64
N SER A 13 1.99 -6.69 -2.78
CA SER A 13 1.81 -7.78 -3.74
C SER A 13 0.52 -8.58 -3.46
N ARG A 14 0.20 -8.87 -2.19
CA ARG A 14 -1.06 -9.52 -1.80
C ARG A 14 -2.28 -8.65 -2.10
N VAL A 15 -2.20 -7.35 -1.82
CA VAL A 15 -3.28 -6.41 -2.18
C VAL A 15 -3.46 -6.35 -3.70
N ALA A 16 -2.35 -6.29 -4.45
CA ALA A 16 -2.36 -6.27 -5.91
C ALA A 16 -2.97 -7.54 -6.50
N GLY A 17 -2.63 -8.70 -5.94
CA GLY A 17 -3.24 -9.99 -6.25
C GLY A 17 -4.69 -10.17 -5.78
N ARG A 18 -5.32 -9.11 -5.23
CA ARG A 18 -6.69 -9.09 -4.72
C ARG A 18 -6.97 -10.21 -3.71
N ASP A 19 -6.03 -10.43 -2.79
CA ASP A 19 -6.20 -11.41 -1.71
C ASP A 19 -7.50 -11.14 -0.93
N PRO A 20 -8.47 -12.08 -0.92
CA PRO A 20 -9.82 -11.81 -0.43
C PRO A 20 -9.86 -11.58 1.09
N GLU A 21 -9.00 -12.23 1.87
CA GLU A 21 -8.93 -12.00 3.32
C GLU A 21 -8.36 -10.61 3.62
N LEU A 22 -7.28 -10.24 2.94
CA LEU A 22 -6.65 -8.95 3.12
C LEU A 22 -7.55 -7.81 2.64
N LEU A 23 -8.18 -7.94 1.48
CA LEU A 23 -9.13 -6.95 0.98
C LEU A 23 -10.32 -6.79 1.93
N ARG A 24 -10.83 -7.87 2.53
CA ARG A 24 -11.87 -7.78 3.56
C ARG A 24 -11.41 -7.02 4.80
N ARG A 25 -10.16 -7.18 5.24
CA ARG A 25 -9.62 -6.42 6.39
C ARG A 25 -9.46 -4.95 6.04
N ILE A 26 -8.98 -4.66 4.84
CA ILE A 26 -8.85 -3.30 4.32
C ILE A 26 -10.23 -2.63 4.23
N ALA A 27 -11.23 -3.31 3.67
CA ALA A 27 -12.60 -2.82 3.54
C ALA A 27 -13.28 -2.56 4.90
N GLN A 28 -12.92 -3.32 5.93
CA GLN A 28 -13.42 -3.13 7.29
C GLN A 28 -12.72 -1.99 8.05
N THR A 29 -11.63 -1.44 7.50
CA THR A 29 -10.91 -0.35 8.14
C THR A 29 -11.47 0.99 7.66
N PRO A 30 -12.08 1.79 8.55
CA PRO A 30 -12.80 2.99 8.14
C PRO A 30 -11.91 4.10 7.55
N ALA A 31 -10.61 4.05 7.83
CA ALA A 31 -9.64 5.00 7.30
C ALA A 31 -9.09 4.61 5.91
N PHE A 32 -9.47 3.42 5.42
CA PHE A 32 -9.22 2.99 4.05
C PHE A 32 -10.49 3.11 3.22
N THR A 33 -10.33 3.58 1.99
CA THR A 33 -11.41 3.61 1.01
C THR A 33 -11.06 2.64 -0.11
N LEU A 34 -11.52 1.40 0.02
CA LEU A 34 -11.39 0.39 -1.02
C LEU A 34 -12.55 0.52 -2.01
N ASP A 35 -12.21 0.69 -3.27
CA ASP A 35 -13.11 0.75 -4.42
C ASP A 35 -12.74 -0.37 -5.40
N ASP A 36 -13.62 -0.69 -6.35
CA ASP A 36 -13.40 -1.84 -7.26
C ASP A 36 -12.17 -1.63 -8.17
N ALA A 37 -11.87 -0.37 -8.49
CA ALA A 37 -10.74 0.02 -9.35
C ALA A 37 -9.54 0.57 -8.57
N ARG A 38 -9.70 1.00 -7.32
CA ARG A 38 -8.61 1.65 -6.57
C ARG A 38 -8.80 1.60 -5.07
N TRP A 39 -7.70 1.47 -4.36
CA TRP A 39 -7.64 1.55 -2.91
C TRP A 39 -6.96 2.82 -2.47
N ARG A 40 -7.70 3.68 -1.78
CA ARG A 40 -7.23 4.96 -1.23
C ARG A 40 -6.92 4.81 0.25
N PHE A 41 -5.77 5.33 0.66
CA PHE A 41 -5.30 5.29 2.04
C PHE A 41 -4.33 6.44 2.32
N THR A 42 -4.05 6.67 3.59
CA THR A 42 -2.96 7.57 4.01
C THR A 42 -1.80 6.75 4.56
N LEU A 43 -0.56 7.20 4.38
CA LEU A 43 0.61 6.53 4.94
C LEU A 43 0.56 6.30 6.46
N PRO A 44 0.12 7.26 7.31
CA PRO A 44 0.03 7.01 8.74
C PRO A 44 -0.98 5.91 9.08
N ASP A 45 -2.11 5.83 8.36
CA ASP A 45 -3.11 4.80 8.61
C ASP A 45 -2.63 3.41 8.16
N LEU A 46 -1.98 3.35 6.98
CA LEU A 46 -1.32 2.13 6.51
C LEU A 46 -0.25 1.66 7.49
N HIS A 47 0.53 2.59 8.04
CA HIS A 47 1.56 2.27 9.03
C HIS A 47 0.94 1.72 10.32
N ALA A 48 -0.12 2.33 10.84
CA ALA A 48 -0.83 1.84 12.03
C ALA A 48 -1.46 0.46 11.80
N PHE A 49 -2.00 0.21 10.60
CA PHE A 49 -2.52 -1.10 10.21
C PHE A 49 -1.41 -2.16 10.18
N LEU A 50 -0.30 -1.88 9.49
CA LEU A 50 0.82 -2.81 9.41
C LEU A 50 1.49 -3.05 10.76
N GLN A 51 1.57 -2.05 11.65
CA GLN A 51 2.06 -2.26 13.02
C GLN A 51 1.24 -3.30 13.79
N ARG A 52 -0.08 -3.38 13.56
CA ARG A 52 -0.95 -4.37 14.20
C ARG A 52 -0.92 -5.76 13.55
N HIS A 53 -0.55 -5.83 12.27
CA HIS A 53 -0.65 -7.04 11.46
C HIS A 53 0.69 -7.61 11.01
N SER A 54 1.80 -6.95 11.31
CA SER A 54 3.15 -7.37 10.92
C SER A 54 4.17 -6.97 11.98
N GLU A 55 4.64 -7.95 12.75
CA GLU A 55 5.74 -7.78 13.72
C GLU A 55 6.98 -7.03 13.17
N PRO A 56 7.46 -7.26 11.94
CA PRO A 56 8.62 -6.53 11.43
C PRO A 56 8.33 -5.03 11.18
N VAL A 57 7.06 -4.64 11.01
CA VAL A 57 6.65 -3.23 10.86
C VAL A 57 6.24 -2.63 12.20
N ALA A 58 5.85 -3.46 13.19
CA ALA A 58 5.53 -3.03 14.55
C ALA A 58 6.67 -2.25 15.21
N SER A 59 7.92 -2.71 15.02
CA SER A 59 9.12 -2.03 15.54
C SER A 59 9.64 -0.92 14.62
N MET A 60 8.96 -0.61 13.51
CA MET A 60 9.42 0.37 12.53
C MET A 60 8.80 1.73 12.79
N ASP A 61 9.61 2.75 13.01
CA ASP A 61 9.12 4.13 13.07
C ASP A 61 8.49 4.60 11.76
N TYR A 62 7.49 5.48 11.87
CA TYR A 62 6.80 6.07 10.72
C TYR A 62 7.75 6.72 9.71
N ARG A 63 8.83 7.35 10.18
CA ARG A 63 9.84 7.97 9.32
C ARG A 63 10.60 6.94 8.47
N THR A 64 10.91 5.79 9.06
CA THR A 64 11.61 4.68 8.40
C THR A 64 10.68 4.00 7.42
N PHE A 65 9.45 3.72 7.82
CA PHE A 65 8.39 3.18 6.96
C PHE A 65 8.19 4.05 5.72
N ARG A 66 8.00 5.36 5.91
CA ARG A 66 7.85 6.31 4.81
C ARG A 66 9.05 6.28 3.86
N LYS A 67 10.27 6.32 4.39
CA LYS A 67 11.49 6.23 3.56
C LYS A 67 11.55 4.93 2.76
N GLN A 68 11.09 3.81 3.32
CA GLN A 68 11.03 2.55 2.60
C GLN A 68 10.02 2.61 1.48
N ILE A 69 8.78 3.07 1.71
CA ILE A 69 7.78 3.24 0.64
C ILE A 69 8.32 4.07 -0.54
N TYR A 70 9.05 5.17 -0.24
CA TYR A 70 9.64 6.02 -1.28
C TYR A 70 10.88 5.45 -1.96
N ARG A 71 11.69 4.66 -1.25
CA ARG A 71 12.91 4.02 -1.83
C ARG A 71 12.58 2.68 -2.48
N CYS A 72 11.51 2.05 -2.06
CA CYS A 72 11.06 0.78 -2.57
C CYS A 72 10.51 1.02 -3.97
N PRO A 73 10.92 0.21 -4.95
CA PRO A 73 10.27 0.22 -6.24
C PRO A 73 8.93 -0.52 -6.14
N VAL A 74 8.03 -0.07 -5.25
CA VAL A 74 6.65 -0.59 -5.09
C VAL A 74 5.95 -0.55 -6.44
N ASN A 75 6.08 0.55 -7.18
CA ASN A 75 5.49 0.65 -8.52
C ASN A 75 6.05 -0.38 -9.52
N ALA A 76 7.34 -0.75 -9.41
CA ALA A 76 7.90 -1.79 -10.27
C ALA A 76 7.41 -3.18 -9.87
N ASP A 77 7.20 -3.42 -8.57
CA ASP A 77 6.65 -4.67 -8.04
C ASP A 77 5.15 -4.83 -8.35
N LEU A 78 4.42 -3.71 -8.40
CA LEU A 78 3.01 -3.64 -8.72
C LEU A 78 2.72 -3.69 -10.23
N ALA A 79 3.68 -3.27 -11.07
CA ALA A 79 3.57 -3.29 -12.52
C ALA A 79 3.12 -4.64 -13.12
N PRO A 80 3.67 -5.82 -12.73
CA PRO A 80 3.20 -7.11 -13.23
C PRO A 80 1.76 -7.44 -12.83
N PHE A 81 1.24 -6.83 -11.77
CA PHE A 81 -0.16 -6.96 -11.34
C PHE A 81 -1.09 -5.93 -12.01
N GLY A 82 -0.58 -5.13 -12.96
CA GLY A 82 -1.32 -4.01 -13.54
C GLY A 82 -1.65 -2.93 -12.52
N CYS A 83 -0.93 -2.86 -11.39
CA CYS A 83 -1.20 -1.94 -10.31
C CYS A 83 -0.21 -0.78 -10.32
N ARG A 84 -0.65 0.39 -9.87
CA ARG A 84 0.24 1.53 -9.62
C ARG A 84 -0.12 2.25 -8.34
N LEU A 85 0.90 2.61 -7.56
CA LEU A 85 0.75 3.51 -6.43
C LEU A 85 0.95 4.95 -6.90
N VAL A 86 -0.09 5.76 -6.77
CA VAL A 86 -0.10 7.18 -7.10
C VAL A 86 -0.48 8.00 -5.87
N ILE A 87 -0.07 9.27 -5.85
CA ILE A 87 -0.53 10.23 -4.84
C ILE A 87 -1.79 10.87 -5.40
N ALA A 88 -2.96 10.52 -4.84
CA ALA A 88 -4.26 11.01 -5.29
C ALA A 88 -4.55 12.44 -4.80
N ASP A 89 -4.08 12.80 -3.61
CA ASP A 89 -4.24 14.15 -3.06
C ASP A 89 -2.97 14.55 -2.31
N ASN A 90 -2.31 15.62 -2.75
CA ASN A 90 -1.10 16.11 -2.11
C ASN A 90 -1.38 17.43 -1.38
N ARG A 91 -1.83 17.34 -0.13
CA ARG A 91 -2.19 18.54 0.68
C ARG A 91 -0.98 19.30 1.27
N GLY A 92 0.18 19.26 0.62
CA GLY A 92 1.38 19.99 1.05
C GLY A 92 2.10 19.43 2.28
N LYS A 93 1.51 18.47 2.99
CA LYS A 93 2.12 17.70 4.06
C LYS A 93 1.97 16.21 3.75
N THR A 94 3.08 15.50 3.56
CA THR A 94 3.09 14.07 3.19
C THR A 94 2.33 13.18 4.19
N ASP A 95 2.21 13.60 5.45
CA ASP A 95 1.37 12.95 6.47
C ASP A 95 -0.14 13.03 6.19
N ARG A 96 -0.59 13.97 5.37
CA ARG A 96 -1.99 14.12 4.93
C ARG A 96 -2.20 13.79 3.46
N SER A 97 -1.14 13.40 2.76
CA SER A 97 -1.26 13.00 1.37
C SER A 97 -2.03 11.69 1.29
N VAL A 98 -3.06 11.67 0.44
CA VAL A 98 -3.83 10.48 0.15
C VAL A 98 -3.13 9.76 -0.99
N TYR A 99 -2.78 8.51 -0.76
CA TYR A 99 -2.23 7.61 -1.75
C TYR A 99 -3.37 6.77 -2.29
N ALA A 100 -3.29 6.42 -3.58
CA ALA A 100 -4.19 5.48 -4.21
C ALA A 100 -3.37 4.40 -4.89
N LEU A 101 -3.63 3.14 -4.53
CA LEU A 101 -3.23 2.01 -5.36
C LEU A 101 -4.34 1.79 -6.38
N GLU A 102 -4.05 2.09 -7.64
CA GLU A 102 -4.98 1.89 -8.73
C GLU A 102 -4.70 0.53 -9.38
N TRP A 103 -5.71 -0.33 -9.39
CA TRP A 103 -5.72 -1.51 -10.25
C TRP A 103 -6.09 -1.02 -11.64
N SER A 104 -5.11 -0.98 -12.55
CA SER A 104 -5.42 -0.78 -13.96
C SER A 104 -6.25 -2.00 -14.39
N ALA A 105 -7.52 -1.78 -14.69
CA ALA A 105 -8.42 -2.82 -15.19
C ALA A 105 -8.00 -3.40 -16.57
N GLY A 106 -6.79 -3.10 -17.04
CA GLY A 106 -6.28 -3.44 -18.37
C GLY A 106 -5.27 -4.60 -18.45
N ALA A 107 -5.15 -5.46 -17.43
CA ALA A 107 -4.30 -6.67 -17.51
C ALA A 107 -5.11 -7.98 -17.56
N ALA A 108 -6.41 -7.92 -17.87
CA ALA A 108 -7.18 -9.05 -18.34
C ALA A 108 -7.46 -8.83 -19.85
N GLY A 109 -6.45 -9.08 -20.68
CA GLY A 109 -6.55 -8.86 -22.11
C GLY A 109 -5.29 -9.16 -22.88
N HIS A 110 -4.85 -10.42 -22.88
CA HIS A 110 -4.49 -11.14 -24.11
C HIS A 110 -4.49 -12.65 -23.86
#